data_AF-A0A2R6FB27-F1
#
_entry.id   AF-A0A2R6FB27-F1
#
_cell.length_a   1.000
_cell.length_b   1.000
_cell.length_c   1.000
_cell.angle_alpha   90.00
_cell.angle_beta   90.00
_cell.angle_gamma   90.00
#
_symmetry.space_group_name_H-M   'P 1'
#
loop_
_entity.id
_entity.type
_entity.pdbx_description
1 polymer ?
#
loop_
_entity_poly.entity_id
_entity_poly.type
_entity_poly.pdbx_seq_one_letter_code
_entity_poly.pdbx_strand_id
1 'polypeptide(L)' 'MVERGYTNRDLITLVYATPDGERAIHNERAVATMGGGSGVSAARDIDPDRLEPVAEEETIERYRQEAERTIENYDPDETI' A
#
# COMPACT_ATOMS: atom_id res chain seq x y z
N MET A 1 -1.70 4.43 1.70
CA MET A 1 -0.99 3.61 0.72
C MET A 1 0.47 3.85 1.01
N VAL A 2 1.22 2.81 1.34
CA VAL A 2 2.52 2.98 2.00
C VAL A 2 3.67 3.13 1.01
N GLU A 3 3.58 2.48 -0.14
CA GLU A 3 4.64 2.60 -1.15
C GLU A 3 4.12 2.37 -2.57
N ARG A 4 4.59 3.20 -3.51
CA ARG A 4 4.48 2.98 -4.96
C ARG A 4 5.89 2.81 -5.54
N GLY A 5 6.26 1.58 -5.86
CA GLY A 5 7.48 1.30 -6.62
C GLY A 5 7.16 1.09 -8.10
N TYR A 6 7.83 1.81 -9.00
CA TYR A 6 7.86 1.48 -10.43
C TYR A 6 9.09 0.64 -10.71
N THR A 7 8.92 -0.58 -11.22
CA THR A 7 10.06 -1.35 -11.74
C THR A 7 10.09 -1.29 -13.28
N ASN A 8 11.27 -1.51 -13.86
CA ASN A 8 11.57 -1.39 -15.30
C ASN A 8 10.83 -2.38 -16.24
N ARG A 9 9.78 -3.06 -15.76
CA ARG A 9 9.02 -4.09 -16.49
C ARG A 9 7.51 -3.92 -16.37
N ASP A 10 6.99 -2.70 -16.46
CA ASP A 10 5.54 -2.42 -16.40
C ASP A 10 4.85 -3.06 -15.18
N LEU A 11 5.55 -3.22 -14.05
CA LEU A 11 5.00 -3.74 -12.80
C LEU A 11 5.05 -2.61 -11.76
N ILE A 12 3.92 -2.37 -11.11
CA ILE A 12 3.81 -1.54 -9.92
C ILE A 12 3.70 -2.47 -8.72
N THR A 13 4.55 -2.24 -7.73
CA THR A 13 4.41 -2.83 -6.41
C THR A 13 3.60 -1.88 -5.55
N LEU A 14 2.47 -2.37 -5.04
CA LEU A 14 1.60 -1.67 -4.10
C LEU A 14 1.75 -2.32 -2.73
N VAL A 15 2.23 -1.55 -1.76
CA VAL A 15 2.27 -1.99 -0.37
C VAL A 15 1.15 -1.29 0.40
N TYR A 16 0.30 -2.10 1.00
CA TYR A 16 -0.70 -1.65 1.97
C TYR A 16 -0.29 -2.20 3.33
N ALA A 17 0.01 -1.30 4.27
CA ALA A 17 0.25 -1.66 5.65
C ALA A 17 -0.88 -1.13 6.54
N THR A 18 -1.07 -1.78 7.67
CA THR A 18 -1.93 -1.30 8.74
C THR A 18 -1.38 0.00 9.34
N PRO A 19 -2.21 0.86 9.95
CA PRO A 19 -1.75 2.09 10.60
C PRO A 19 -0.76 1.83 11.74
N ASP A 20 -0.85 0.66 12.40
CA ASP A 20 0.12 0.19 13.39
C ASP A 20 1.46 -0.29 12.79
N GLY A 21 1.51 -0.53 11.47
CA GLY A 21 2.69 -0.99 10.75
C GLY A 21 3.03 -2.48 10.94
N GLU A 22 2.30 -3.20 11.81
CA GLU A 22 2.63 -4.57 12.19
C GLU A 22 2.27 -5.59 11.11
N ARG A 23 1.38 -5.24 10.19
CA ARG A 23 0.99 -6.12 9.08
C ARG A 23 0.96 -5.38 7.76
N ALA A 24 1.40 -6.05 6.70
CA ALA A 24 1.38 -5.53 5.36
C ALA A 24 1.03 -6.59 4.33
N ILE A 25 0.52 -6.16 3.18
CA ILE A 25 0.35 -7.00 2.00
C ILE A 25 1.06 -6.36 0.82
N HIS A 26 1.87 -7.17 0.15
CA HIS A 26 2.59 -6.77 -1.05
C HIS A 26 1.80 -7.23 -2.27
N ASN A 27 1.24 -6.28 -3.01
CA ASN A 27 0.51 -6.56 -4.24
C ASN A 27 1.32 -6.06 -5.44
N GLU A 28 1.92 -6.98 -6.18
CA GLU A 28 2.50 -6.66 -7.49
C GLU A 28 1.41 -6.72 -8.57
N ARG A 29 1.28 -5.66 -9.37
CA ARG A 29 0.38 -5.64 -10.53
C ARG A 29 1.04 -5.04 -11.76
N ALA A 30 0.72 -5.63 -12.92
CA ALA A 30 1.11 -5.09 -14.20
C ALA A 30 0.33 -3.80 -14.52
N VAL A 31 1.05 -2.76 -14.93
CA VAL A 31 0.54 -1.45 -15.35
C VAL A 31 -0.49 -1.61 -16.48
N ALA A 32 -0.30 -2.58 -17.37
CA ALA A 32 -1.22 -2.88 -18.47
C ALA A 32 -2.65 -3.22 -18.00
N THR A 33 -2.82 -3.77 -16.79
CA THR A 33 -4.13 -4.11 -16.22
C THR A 33 -4.82 -2.90 -15.56
N MET A 34 -4.11 -1.77 -15.42
CA MET A 34 -4.66 -0.53 -14.84
C MET A 34 -5.27 0.43 -15.86
N GLY A 35 -5.22 0.13 -17.16
CA GLY A 35 -5.77 0.99 -18.23
C GLY A 35 -7.30 1.19 -18.23
N GLY A 36 -8.01 0.66 -17.22
CA GLY A 36 -9.46 0.74 -17.08
C GLY A 36 -9.90 1.48 -15.81
N GLY A 37 -9.59 2.78 -15.70
CA GLY A 37 -10.48 3.74 -15.03
C GLY A 37 -10.61 3.76 -13.50
N SER A 38 -9.83 3.01 -12.73
CA SER A 38 -9.77 3.23 -11.27
C SER A 38 -8.32 3.28 -10.84
N GLY A 39 -7.86 4.48 -10.50
CA GLY A 39 -6.51 4.69 -9.95
C GLY A 39 -6.36 4.00 -8.60
N VAL A 40 -5.18 4.14 -8.00
CA VAL A 40 -4.90 3.45 -6.74
C VAL A 40 -5.54 4.26 -5.62
N SER A 41 -6.42 3.65 -4.83
CA SER A 41 -7.01 4.33 -3.69
C SER A 41 -5.99 4.48 -2.55
N ALA A 42 -6.09 5.59 -1.83
CA ALA A 42 -5.22 5.90 -0.70
C ALA A 42 -5.34 4.86 0.42
N ALA A 43 -6.53 4.32 0.64
CA ALA A 43 -6.74 3.16 1.49
C ALA A 43 -7.47 2.05 0.72
N ARG A 44 -7.37 0.82 1.22
CA ARG A 44 -8.14 -0.30 0.70
C ARG A 44 -8.58 -1.17 1.86
N ASP A 45 -9.86 -1.51 1.89
CA ASP A 45 -10.40 -2.48 2.84
C ASP A 45 -9.88 -3.87 2.43
N ILE A 46 -8.93 -4.40 3.20
CA ILE A 46 -8.28 -5.69 2.97
C ILE A 46 -8.54 -6.56 4.19
N ASP A 47 -8.97 -7.78 3.92
CA ASP A 47 -9.20 -8.80 4.93
C ASP A 47 -7.92 -9.06 5.74
N PRO A 48 -7.93 -8.95 7.07
CA PRO A 48 -6.74 -9.08 7.91
C PRO A 48 -6.04 -10.43 7.79
N ASP A 49 -6.74 -11.47 7.35
CA ASP A 49 -6.18 -12.81 7.07
C ASP A 49 -5.28 -12.84 5.83
N ARG A 50 -5.37 -11.82 4.97
CA ARG A 50 -4.47 -11.65 3.81
C ARG A 50 -3.24 -10.81 4.11
N LEU A 51 -3.18 -10.19 5.29
CA LEU A 51 -2.05 -9.39 5.70
C LEU A 51 -0.99 -10.29 6.32
N GLU A 52 0.25 -10.11 5.89
CA GLU A 52 1.39 -10.83 6.45
C GLU A 52 1.99 -10.01 7.60
N PRO A 53 2.38 -10.65 8.71
CA PRO A 53 3.04 -9.96 9.82
C PRO A 53 4.43 -9.48 9.39
N VAL A 54 4.74 -8.24 9.74
CA VAL A 54 6.06 -7.65 9.52
C VAL A 54 6.95 -8.04 10.68
N ALA A 55 8.04 -8.76 10.41
CA ALA A 55 8.93 -9.28 11.45
C ALA A 55 9.99 -8.26 11.92
N GLU A 56 10.25 -7.22 11.13
CA GLU A 56 11.33 -6.26 11.38
C GLU A 56 10.78 -4.96 11.95
N GLU A 57 11.20 -4.60 13.17
CA GLU A 57 10.76 -3.38 13.86
C GLU A 57 11.06 -2.09 13.08
N GLU A 58 12.19 -2.04 12.36
CA GLU A 58 12.53 -0.90 11.49
C GLU A 58 11.53 -0.76 10.34
N THR A 59 11.06 -1.89 9.78
CA THR A 59 10.05 -1.91 8.72
C THR A 59 8.67 -1.52 9.26
N ILE A 60 8.31 -1.96 10.47
CA ILE A 60 7.07 -1.57 11.16
C ILE A 60 7.02 -0.04 11.32
N GLU A 61 8.08 0.55 11.87
CA GLU A 61 8.15 1.99 12.11
C GLU A 61 8.07 2.80 10.82
N ARG A 62 8.75 2.35 9.75
CA ARG A 62 8.63 2.97 8.43
C ARG A 62 7.20 2.91 7.90
N TYR A 63 6.56 1.74 7.96
CA TYR A 63 5.20 1.56 7.47
C TYR A 63 4.18 2.37 8.26
N ARG A 64 4.35 2.48 9.57
CA ARG A 64 3.56 3.35 10.44
C ARG A 64 3.65 4.81 9.98
N GLN A 65 4.85 5.36 9.84
CA GLN A 65 5.03 6.76 9.44
C GLN A 65 4.44 7.06 8.05
N GLU A 66 4.57 6.14 7.10
CA GLU A 66 3.97 6.29 5.77
C GLU A 66 2.44 6.17 5.79
N ALA A 67 1.90 5.26 6.62
CA ALA A 67 0.46 5.12 6.81
C ALA A 67 -0.12 6.38 7.45
N GLU A 68 0.51 6.90 8.51
CA GLU A 68 0.13 8.17 9.15
C GLU A 68 0.17 9.32 8.14
N ARG A 69 1.27 9.49 7.38
CA ARG A 69 1.33 10.50 6.32
C ARG A 69 0.24 10.35 5.28
N THR A 70 -0.11 9.13 4.88
CA THR A 70 -1.20 8.94 3.91
C THR A 70 -2.53 9.40 4.50
N ILE A 71 -2.84 8.97 5.73
CA ILE A 71 -4.09 9.30 6.42
C ILE A 71 -4.23 10.80 6.67
N GLU A 72 -3.12 11.48 6.97
CA GLU A 72 -3.12 12.94 7.17
C GLU A 72 -3.32 13.73 5.87
N ASN A 73 -2.87 13.20 4.73
CA ASN A 73 -2.88 13.94 3.47
C ASN A 73 -4.01 13.56 2.51
N TYR A 74 -4.62 12.38 2.67
CA TYR A 74 -5.58 11.82 1.73
C TYR A 74 -6.77 11.16 2.42
N ASP A 75 -7.97 11.37 1.88
CA ASP A 75 -9.13 10.59 2.29
C ASP A 75 -8.98 9.12 1.85
N PRO A 76 -9.51 8.13 2.59
CA PRO A 76 -9.32 6.71 2.29
C PRO A 76 -9.84 6.29 0.91
N ASP A 77 -10.88 6.96 0.43
CA ASP A 77 -11.49 6.73 -0.89
C ASP A 77 -10.88 7.63 -1.99
N GLU A 78 -9.94 8.51 -1.63
CA GLU A 78 -9.26 9.38 -2.58
C GLU A 78 -8.31 8.57 -3.45
N THR A 79 -8.31 8.89 -4.75
CA THR A 79 -7.47 8.20 -5.74
C THR A 79 -6.16 8.95 -5.92
N ILE A 80 -5.04 8.24 -5.78
CA ILE A 80 -3.65 8.71 -5.98
C ILE A 80 -2.93 8.00 -7.14
#